data_AF-A0A3B9CW34-F1
#
_entry.id   AF-A0A3B9CW34-F1
#
_cell.length_a   1.000
_cell.length_b   1.000
_cell.length_c   1.000
_cell.angle_alpha   90.00
_cell.angle_beta   90.00
_cell.angle_gamma   90.00
#
_symmetry.space_group_name_H-M   'P 1'
#
loop_
_entity.id
_entity.type
_entity.pdbx_description
1 polymer ?
#
loop_
_entity_poly.entity_id
_entity_poly.type
_entity_poly.pdbx_seq_one_letter_code
_entity_poly.pdbx_strand_id
1 'polypeptide(L)'
;MRTQLNRRYILRGAGALIALPALESIGFCRFASAASTVPAAPSKRCVFLSIGFGVTKETWFPDQAQTGNDYELSEGLEPLARHQSDITVVQGCSNQYSNEAHWGSTFWLTGANRYSVPGQNM
;
A
#
# COMPACT_ATOMS: atom_id res chain seq x y z
N MET A 1 15.06 64.45 -6.00
CA MET A 1 15.74 63.67 -4.95
C MET A 1 16.42 62.48 -5.59
N ARG A 2 17.74 62.30 -5.42
CA ARG A 2 18.51 61.20 -6.03
C ARG A 2 18.81 60.18 -4.93
N THR A 3 18.00 59.13 -4.82
CA THR A 3 18.21 58.05 -3.86
C THR A 3 19.46 57.25 -4.26
N GLN A 4 20.50 57.33 -3.45
CA GLN A 4 21.72 56.53 -3.60
C GLN A 4 21.42 55.10 -3.12
N LEU A 5 20.83 54.28 -3.98
CA LEU A 5 20.72 52.84 -3.75
C LEU A 5 22.13 52.26 -3.67
N ASN A 6 22.56 51.94 -2.45
CA ASN A 6 23.88 51.39 -2.21
C ASN A 6 23.94 49.99 -2.86
N ARG A 7 24.83 49.84 -3.85
CA ARG A 7 25.07 48.57 -4.57
C ARG A 7 25.29 47.40 -3.61
N ARG A 8 25.85 47.66 -2.42
CA ARG A 8 26.08 46.67 -1.37
C ARG A 8 24.77 46.11 -0.79
N TYR A 9 23.71 46.91 -0.68
CA TYR A 9 22.39 46.42 -0.25
C TYR A 9 21.74 45.53 -1.32
N ILE A 10 21.87 45.89 -2.60
CA ILE A 10 21.37 45.09 -3.72
C ILE A 10 22.08 43.74 -3.77
N LEU A 11 23.42 43.72 -3.68
CA LEU A 11 24.20 42.49 -3.72
C LEU A 11 23.97 41.58 -2.51
N ARG A 12 23.69 42.14 -1.32
CA ARG A 12 23.34 41.37 -0.12
C ARG A 12 21.99 40.66 -0.25
N GLY A 13 21.02 41.24 -0.95
CA GLY A 13 19.70 40.64 -1.18
C GLY A 13 19.64 39.68 -2.39
N ALA A 14 20.49 39.90 -3.41
CA ALA A 14 20.46 39.12 -4.65
C ALA A 14 20.71 37.62 -4.44
N GLY A 15 21.53 37.23 -3.44
CA GLY A 15 21.77 35.83 -3.12
C GLY A 15 20.51 35.08 -2.68
N ALA A 16 19.57 35.75 -2.01
CA ALA A 16 18.31 35.13 -1.57
C ALA A 16 17.41 34.77 -2.76
N LEU A 17 17.39 35.60 -3.81
CA LEU A 17 16.60 35.35 -5.02
C LEU A 17 17.14 34.18 -5.86
N ILE A 18 18.44 33.92 -5.79
CA ILE A 18 19.08 32.78 -6.46
C ILE A 18 18.91 31.49 -5.62
N ALA A 19 18.98 31.61 -4.29
CA ALA A 19 18.88 30.47 -3.39
C ALA A 19 17.43 29.96 -3.18
N LEU A 20 16.42 30.84 -3.21
CA LEU A 20 15.01 30.47 -2.96
C LEU A 20 14.48 29.39 -3.94
N PRO A 21 14.67 29.51 -5.27
CA PRO A 21 14.22 28.49 -6.21
C PRO A 21 14.99 27.16 -6.06
N ALA A 22 16.28 27.23 -5.70
CA ALA A 22 17.07 26.04 -5.41
C ALA A 22 16.61 25.33 -4.14
N LEU A 23 15.98 26.05 -3.18
CA LEU A 23 15.38 25.45 -1.98
C LEU A 23 14.17 24.57 -2.31
N GLU A 24 13.42 24.85 -3.37
CA GLU A 24 12.34 23.94 -3.83
C GLU A 24 12.90 22.63 -4.41
N SER A 25 14.10 22.67 -5.00
CA SER A 25 14.77 21.49 -5.56
C SER A 25 15.39 20.58 -4.49
N ILE A 26 15.56 21.08 -3.25
CA ILE A 26 15.88 20.27 -2.08
C ILE A 26 14.56 19.71 -1.56
N GLY A 27 13.98 18.77 -2.31
CA GLY A 27 12.66 18.21 -2.03
C GLY A 27 12.54 17.82 -0.56
N PHE A 28 11.66 18.51 0.19
CA PHE A 28 11.36 18.31 1.61
C PHE A 28 12.47 17.60 2.43
N CYS A 29 13.70 18.11 2.41
CA CYS A 29 14.69 17.68 3.40
C CYS A 29 14.32 18.37 4.69
N ARG A 30 13.66 17.65 5.61
CA ARG A 30 13.43 18.12 6.97
C ARG A 30 14.79 18.42 7.60
N PHE A 31 15.20 19.68 7.64
CA PHE A 31 16.28 20.17 8.51
C PHE A 31 15.77 20.19 9.96
N ALA A 32 15.33 19.04 10.46
CA ALA A 32 14.86 18.85 11.81
C ALA A 32 15.83 17.91 12.51
N SER A 33 16.93 18.50 13.02
CA SER A 33 17.78 17.84 14.03
C SER A 33 17.01 17.49 15.32
N ALA A 34 15.73 17.86 15.43
CA ALA A 34 14.85 17.54 16.55
C ALA A 34 13.99 16.27 16.35
N ALA A 35 14.10 15.57 15.21
CA ALA A 35 13.32 14.35 14.95
C ALA A 35 14.03 13.05 15.41
N SER A 36 15.23 13.12 15.99
CA SER A 36 16.03 11.93 16.32
C SER A 36 15.49 11.11 17.51
N THR A 37 14.39 11.54 18.15
CA THR A 37 13.78 10.86 19.30
C THR A 37 12.52 10.07 18.95
N VAL A 38 12.01 10.18 17.72
CA VAL A 38 10.88 9.36 17.27
C VAL A 38 11.46 8.10 16.61
N PRO A 39 11.25 6.90 17.16
CA PRO A 39 11.58 5.67 16.46
C PRO A 39 10.90 5.72 15.09
N ALA A 40 11.68 5.56 14.02
CA ALA A 40 11.12 5.50 12.68
C ALA A 40 10.07 4.39 12.65
N ALA A 41 8.80 4.75 12.49
CA ALA A 41 7.74 3.77 12.34
C ALA A 41 8.10 2.88 11.15
N PRO A 42 8.06 1.54 11.29
CA PRO A 42 8.38 0.67 10.17
C PRO A 42 7.45 0.99 9.00
N SER A 43 8.01 1.02 7.79
CA SER A 43 7.19 1.24 6.59
C SER A 43 6.14 0.14 6.48
N LYS A 44 4.88 0.54 6.26
CA LYS A 44 3.81 -0.42 5.96
C LYS A 44 4.12 -1.07 4.62
N ARG A 45 4.23 -2.39 4.61
CA ARG A 45 4.45 -3.21 3.41
C ARG A 45 3.25 -4.13 3.24
N CYS A 46 2.81 -4.33 2.01
CA CYS A 46 1.74 -5.26 1.67
C CYS A 46 2.28 -6.27 0.65
N VAL A 47 1.95 -7.54 0.84
CA VAL A 47 2.27 -8.64 -0.07
C VAL A 47 0.97 -9.33 -0.41
N PHE A 48 0.76 -9.59 -1.70
CA PHE A 48 -0.36 -10.36 -2.20
C PHE A 48 0.17 -11.68 -2.73
N LEU A 49 -0.31 -12.79 -2.17
CA LEU A 49 0.08 -14.14 -2.57
C LEU A 49 -1.10 -14.83 -3.27
N SER A 50 -0.83 -15.46 -4.40
CA SER A 50 -1.82 -16.22 -5.18
C SER A 50 -1.49 -17.70 -5.17
N ILE A 51 -2.51 -18.53 -4.99
CA ILE A 51 -2.40 -19.99 -5.04
C ILE A 51 -2.98 -20.42 -6.40
N GLY A 52 -2.12 -20.60 -7.40
CA GLY A 52 -2.54 -20.69 -8.82
C GLY A 52 -3.51 -21.83 -9.13
N PHE A 53 -3.38 -22.98 -8.47
CA PHE A 53 -4.32 -24.10 -8.59
C PHE A 53 -5.40 -24.11 -7.50
N GLY A 54 -5.42 -23.10 -6.64
CA GLY A 54 -6.28 -23.06 -5.47
C GLY A 54 -5.82 -24.01 -4.37
N VAL A 55 -6.76 -24.32 -3.51
CA VAL A 55 -6.60 -25.09 -2.28
C VAL A 55 -7.74 -26.09 -2.19
N THR A 56 -7.57 -27.15 -1.42
CA THR A 56 -8.64 -28.10 -1.13
C THR A 56 -9.70 -27.39 -0.29
N LYS A 57 -10.84 -27.04 -0.91
CA LYS A 57 -11.87 -26.17 -0.31
C LYS A 57 -12.42 -26.75 0.99
N GLU A 58 -12.53 -28.07 1.04
CA GLU A 58 -13.10 -28.84 2.15
C GLU A 58 -12.26 -28.73 3.43
N THR A 59 -10.95 -28.49 3.31
CA THR A 59 -10.01 -28.49 4.45
C THR A 59 -9.28 -27.15 4.63
N TRP A 60 -9.46 -26.20 3.72
CA TRP A 60 -8.75 -24.91 3.75
C TRP A 60 -9.42 -23.81 4.57
N PHE A 61 -10.75 -23.79 4.61
CA PHE A 61 -11.48 -22.70 5.26
C PHE A 61 -12.03 -23.11 6.64
N PRO A 62 -11.95 -22.23 7.66
CA PRO A 62 -12.65 -22.40 8.93
C PRO A 62 -14.19 -22.45 8.77
N ASP A 63 -14.86 -22.87 9.85
CA ASP A 63 -16.32 -22.86 9.94
C ASP A 63 -16.85 -21.41 9.90
N GLN A 64 -17.76 -21.14 8.95
CA GLN A 64 -18.39 -19.82 8.78
C GLN A 64 -19.26 -19.41 9.98
N ALA A 65 -19.70 -20.36 10.80
CA ALA A 65 -20.42 -20.06 12.04
C ALA A 65 -19.51 -19.45 13.12
N GLN A 66 -18.20 -19.66 13.04
CA GLN A 66 -17.22 -19.13 13.99
C GLN A 66 -16.67 -17.80 13.49
N THR A 67 -17.17 -16.70 14.05
CA THR A 67 -16.75 -15.34 13.69
C THR A 67 -15.85 -14.74 14.77
N GLY A 68 -15.05 -13.73 14.40
CA GLY A 68 -14.10 -13.08 15.30
C GLY A 68 -12.70 -13.70 15.20
N ASN A 69 -11.91 -13.55 16.27
CA ASN A 69 -10.49 -13.94 16.26
C ASN A 69 -10.23 -15.35 16.81
N ASP A 70 -11.23 -15.95 17.48
CA ASP A 70 -11.10 -17.22 18.20
C ASP A 70 -11.71 -18.40 17.40
N TYR A 71 -11.71 -18.30 16.07
CA TYR A 71 -12.13 -19.39 15.19
C TYR A 71 -11.12 -20.54 15.22
N GLU A 72 -11.59 -21.76 14.99
CA GLU A 72 -10.74 -22.94 14.90
C GLU A 72 -10.02 -22.96 13.55
N LEU A 73 -8.70 -23.16 13.56
CA LEU A 73 -7.93 -23.33 12.33
C LEU A 73 -8.32 -24.65 11.67
N SER A 74 -8.58 -24.60 10.36
CA SER A 74 -8.79 -25.81 9.58
C SER A 74 -7.46 -26.55 9.32
N GLU A 75 -7.54 -27.80 8.90
CA GLU A 75 -6.36 -28.64 8.58
C GLU A 75 -5.37 -27.93 7.64
N GLY A 76 -5.86 -27.28 6.57
CA GLY A 76 -5.01 -26.54 5.63
C GLY A 76 -4.29 -25.32 6.23
N LEU A 77 -4.79 -24.80 7.36
CA LEU A 77 -4.23 -23.65 8.07
C LEU A 77 -3.48 -24.04 9.35
N GLU A 78 -3.42 -25.33 9.71
CA GLU A 78 -2.71 -25.84 10.89
C GLU A 78 -1.25 -25.32 10.99
N PRO A 79 -0.46 -25.24 9.90
CA PRO A 79 0.90 -24.72 9.97
C PRO A 79 1.00 -23.26 10.44
N LEU A 80 -0.11 -22.51 10.43
CA LEU A 80 -0.19 -21.11 10.87
C LEU A 80 -0.61 -20.97 12.34
N ALA A 81 -0.75 -22.05 13.12
CA ALA A 81 -1.18 -22.01 14.53
C ALA A 81 -0.41 -20.99 15.38
N ARG A 82 0.92 -20.89 15.19
CA ARG A 82 1.78 -19.91 15.89
C ARG A 82 1.47 -18.43 15.56
N HIS A 83 0.63 -18.17 14.55
CA HIS A 83 0.26 -16.85 14.04
C HIS A 83 -1.24 -16.59 14.12
N GLN A 84 -2.04 -17.42 14.79
CA GLN A 84 -3.50 -17.30 14.83
C GLN A 84 -3.97 -15.90 15.29
N SER A 85 -3.29 -15.29 16.26
CA SER A 85 -3.58 -13.93 16.73
C SER A 85 -3.27 -12.81 15.72
N ASP A 86 -2.51 -13.13 14.67
CA ASP A 86 -1.99 -12.17 13.68
C ASP A 86 -2.65 -12.34 12.31
N ILE A 87 -3.56 -13.33 12.14
CA ILE A 87 -4.24 -13.62 10.89
C ILE A 87 -5.75 -13.48 11.03
N THR A 88 -6.40 -13.13 9.92
CA THR A 88 -7.86 -13.12 9.82
C THR A 88 -8.23 -13.74 8.49
N VAL A 89 -9.09 -14.74 8.51
CA VAL A 89 -9.62 -15.36 7.29
C VAL A 89 -10.90 -14.63 6.89
N VAL A 90 -10.91 -14.11 5.67
CA VAL A 90 -12.10 -13.48 5.07
C VAL A 90 -12.59 -14.38 3.94
N GLN A 91 -13.82 -14.88 4.07
CA GLN A 91 -14.48 -15.75 3.09
C GLN A 91 -15.49 -14.96 2.25
N GLY A 92 -15.90 -15.54 1.11
CA GLY A 92 -16.84 -14.91 0.19
C GLY A 92 -16.24 -13.88 -0.76
N CYS A 93 -14.92 -13.73 -0.80
CA CYS A 93 -14.20 -12.77 -1.65
C CYS A 93 -14.00 -13.22 -3.12
N SER A 94 -14.96 -13.95 -3.69
CA SER A 94 -14.90 -14.36 -5.11
C SER A 94 -15.16 -13.19 -6.04
N ASN A 95 -14.41 -13.11 -7.15
CA ASN A 95 -14.73 -12.15 -8.21
C ASN A 95 -16.08 -12.52 -8.87
N GLN A 96 -16.95 -11.54 -9.08
CA GLN A 96 -18.28 -11.70 -9.70
C GLN A 96 -18.24 -12.43 -11.06
N TYR A 97 -17.19 -12.22 -11.85
CA TYR A 97 -17.05 -12.80 -13.19
C TYR A 97 -16.17 -14.07 -13.21
N SER A 98 -15.74 -14.58 -12.05
CA SER A 98 -15.00 -15.84 -11.97
C SER A 98 -15.97 -17.02 -12.02
N ASN A 99 -16.11 -17.62 -13.20
CA ASN A 99 -17.08 -18.70 -13.44
C ASN A 99 -16.45 -20.06 -13.79
N GLU A 100 -15.12 -20.21 -13.71
CA GLU A 100 -14.43 -21.44 -14.12
C GLU A 100 -13.23 -21.74 -13.23
N ALA A 101 -12.93 -23.03 -13.06
CA ALA A 101 -11.73 -23.47 -12.35
C ALA A 101 -10.47 -22.98 -13.11
N HIS A 102 -9.45 -22.54 -12.38
CA HIS A 102 -8.15 -22.07 -12.92
C HIS A 102 -8.14 -20.71 -13.63
N TRP A 103 -9.26 -19.98 -13.70
CA TRP A 103 -9.29 -18.64 -14.31
C TRP A 103 -8.86 -17.51 -13.36
N GLY A 104 -8.51 -17.84 -12.11
CA GLY A 104 -8.15 -16.89 -11.06
C GLY A 104 -7.02 -15.93 -11.44
N SER A 105 -6.08 -16.36 -12.29
CA SER A 105 -5.00 -15.51 -12.80
C SER A 105 -5.48 -14.35 -13.67
N THR A 106 -6.65 -14.47 -14.33
CA THR A 106 -7.20 -13.40 -15.16
C THR A 106 -7.73 -12.23 -14.31
N PHE A 107 -8.21 -12.53 -13.10
CA PHE A 107 -8.87 -11.58 -12.21
C PHE A 107 -7.95 -11.07 -11.08
N TRP A 108 -6.79 -11.69 -10.90
CA TRP A 108 -5.88 -11.42 -9.79
C TRP A 108 -5.42 -9.96 -9.76
N LEU A 109 -5.80 -9.24 -8.70
CA LEU A 109 -5.53 -7.80 -8.48
C LEU A 109 -6.04 -6.84 -9.57
N THR A 110 -6.79 -7.31 -10.57
CA THR A 110 -7.36 -6.46 -11.63
C THR A 110 -8.84 -6.21 -11.43
N GLY A 111 -9.57 -7.18 -10.88
CA GLY A 111 -11.03 -7.14 -10.82
C GLY A 111 -11.71 -7.13 -12.21
N ALA A 112 -10.94 -7.28 -13.28
CA ALA A 112 -11.40 -7.01 -14.64
C ALA A 112 -12.45 -8.01 -15.10
N ASN A 113 -13.52 -7.52 -15.73
CA ASN A 113 -14.46 -8.41 -16.39
C ASN A 113 -13.84 -8.95 -17.69
N ARG A 114 -13.37 -10.20 -17.69
CA ARG A 114 -12.82 -10.89 -18.87
C ARG A 114 -13.82 -10.93 -20.04
N TYR A 115 -15.11 -10.85 -19.76
CA TYR A 115 -16.17 -10.88 -20.78
C TYR A 115 -16.52 -9.48 -21.33
N SER A 116 -15.90 -8.41 -20.81
CA SER A 116 -16.08 -7.04 -21.31
C SER A 116 -15.04 -6.64 -22.36
N VAL A 117 -15.29 -5.54 -23.07
CA VAL A 117 -14.35 -4.94 -24.02
C VAL A 117 -13.31 -4.09 -23.27
N PRO A 118 -12.00 -4.32 -23.45
CA PRO A 118 -10.97 -3.51 -22.81
C PRO A 118 -11.13 -2.01 -23.10
N GLY A 119 -11.02 -1.18 -22.06
CA GLY A 119 -11.10 0.28 -22.18
C GLY A 119 -12.51 0.85 -22.29
N GLN A 120 -13.56 0.03 -22.17
CA GLN A 120 -14.93 0.50 -22.05
C GLN A 120 -15.41 0.38 -20.60
N ASN A 121 -15.95 1.47 -20.06
CA ASN A 121 -16.73 1.42 -18.84
C ASN A 121 -18.14 0.94 -19.24
N MET A 122 -18.58 -0.20 -18.72
CA MET A 122 -19.99 -0.59 -18.79
C MET A 122 -20.82 0.32 -17.89
#